data_AF-A0A2A4TY80-F1
#
_entry.id   AF-A0A2A4TY80-F1
#
_cell.length_a   1.000
_cell.length_b   1.000
_cell.length_c   1.000
_cell.angle_alpha   90.00
_cell.angle_beta   90.00
_cell.angle_gamma   90.00
#
_symmetry.space_group_name_H-M   'P 1'
#
loop_
_entity.id
_entity.type
_entity.pdbx_description
1 polymer ?
#
loop_
_entity_poly.entity_id
_entity_poly.type
_entity_poly.pdbx_seq_one_letter_code
_entity_poly.pdbx_strand_id
1 'polypeptide(L)'
;MSADRPKHKAFPWIRAIIGTAVLGAVIVLGAQMFENQLHPVAKGEAPAPRVPGADFPMDTFEGKDVEQPINYSHKLHAGDLGINCLYCHTYARRSKVAGIPPTAKCMGCHTVVADDKPEIQKLTAMWEKGESPAWNKVNDVPDFVHFSHER
;
A
#
# COMPACT_ATOMS: atom_id res chain seq x y z
N MET A 1 1.35 -77.41 6.21
CA MET A 1 0.11 -76.60 6.28
C MET A 1 0.51 -75.14 6.21
N SER A 2 0.30 -74.49 5.07
CA SER A 2 0.68 -73.10 4.82
C SER A 2 -0.43 -72.19 5.36
N ALA A 3 -0.10 -71.29 6.29
CA ALA A 3 -1.06 -70.34 6.83
C ALA A 3 -1.18 -69.14 5.88
N ASP A 4 -2.41 -68.92 5.42
CA ASP A 4 -2.82 -67.94 4.43
C ASP A 4 -2.64 -66.51 4.95
N ARG A 5 -2.07 -65.62 4.12
CA ARG A 5 -1.77 -64.21 4.49
C ARG A 5 -2.99 -63.34 4.14
N PRO A 6 -3.57 -62.56 5.08
CA PRO A 6 -4.77 -61.78 4.80
C PRO A 6 -4.49 -60.61 3.84
N LYS A 7 -5.26 -60.55 2.75
CA LYS A 7 -5.19 -59.48 1.74
C LYS A 7 -5.81 -58.19 2.29
N HIS A 8 -5.02 -57.12 2.33
CA HIS A 8 -5.44 -55.79 2.80
C HIS A 8 -6.42 -55.17 1.79
N LYS A 9 -7.64 -54.85 2.23
CA LYS A 9 -8.61 -54.10 1.42
C LYS A 9 -8.26 -52.61 1.50
N ALA A 10 -7.96 -51.99 0.36
CA ALA A 10 -7.68 -50.55 0.29
C ALA A 10 -8.90 -49.76 0.79
N PHE A 11 -8.68 -48.92 1.79
CA PHE A 11 -9.74 -48.16 2.47
C PHE A 11 -10.36 -47.10 1.53
N PRO A 12 -11.70 -46.98 1.50
CA PRO A 12 -12.43 -46.20 0.48
C PRO A 12 -12.17 -44.69 0.51
N TRP A 13 -11.68 -44.13 1.62
CA TRP A 13 -11.41 -42.70 1.76
C TRP A 13 -10.13 -42.22 1.04
N ILE A 14 -9.19 -43.12 0.74
CA ILE A 14 -7.94 -42.77 0.05
C ILE A 14 -8.22 -42.26 -1.38
N ARG A 15 -9.25 -42.81 -2.04
CA ARG A 15 -9.68 -42.36 -3.38
C ARG A 15 -10.35 -40.97 -3.35
N ALA A 16 -10.99 -40.60 -2.24
CA ALA A 16 -11.62 -39.29 -2.10
C ALA A 16 -10.59 -38.15 -1.96
N ILE A 17 -9.49 -38.39 -1.23
CA ILE A 17 -8.42 -37.39 -1.02
C ILE A 17 -7.69 -37.05 -2.32
N ILE A 18 -7.43 -38.05 -3.17
CA ILE A 18 -6.74 -37.84 -4.45
C ILE A 18 -7.62 -37.00 -5.41
N GLY A 19 -8.93 -37.24 -5.43
CA GLY A 19 -9.87 -36.49 -6.28
C GLY A 19 -9.96 -35.00 -5.92
N THR A 20 -9.97 -34.66 -4.64
CA THR A 20 -10.02 -33.26 -4.17
C THR A 20 -8.72 -32.49 -4.45
N ALA A 21 -7.57 -33.16 -4.39
CA ALA A 21 -6.27 -32.51 -4.64
C ALA A 21 -6.09 -32.13 -6.13
N VAL A 22 -6.54 -32.98 -7.06
CA VAL A 22 -6.44 -32.71 -8.51
C VAL A 22 -7.35 -31.54 -8.92
N LEU A 23 -8.58 -31.47 -8.38
CA LEU A 23 -9.50 -30.38 -8.69
C LEU A 23 -8.98 -29.03 -8.18
N GLY A 24 -8.36 -28.99 -6.99
CA GLY A 24 -7.71 -27.80 -6.45
C GLY A 24 -6.55 -27.30 -7.31
N ALA A 25 -5.70 -28.20 -7.82
CA ALA A 25 -4.57 -27.84 -8.67
C ALA A 25 -5.02 -27.25 -10.03
N VAL A 26 -6.09 -27.77 -10.64
CA VAL A 26 -6.63 -27.26 -11.91
C VAL A 26 -7.22 -25.85 -11.74
N ILE A 27 -7.89 -25.57 -10.62
CA ILE A 27 -8.44 -24.24 -10.34
C ILE A 27 -7.31 -23.21 -10.13
N VAL A 28 -6.26 -23.56 -9.37
CA VAL A 28 -5.11 -22.67 -9.13
C VAL A 28 -4.33 -22.40 -10.41
N LEU A 29 -4.07 -23.44 -11.23
CA LEU A 29 -3.39 -23.27 -12.52
C LEU A 29 -4.23 -22.46 -13.52
N GLY A 30 -5.55 -22.68 -13.55
CA GLY A 30 -6.46 -21.90 -14.40
C GLY A 30 -6.49 -20.42 -14.05
N ALA A 31 -6.49 -20.08 -12.75
CA ALA A 31 -6.42 -18.69 -12.30
C ALA A 31 -5.08 -18.03 -12.67
N GLN A 32 -3.96 -18.75 -12.50
CA GLN A 32 -2.63 -18.22 -12.82
C GLN A 32 -2.45 -17.94 -14.33
N MET A 33 -3.10 -18.74 -15.19
CA MET A 33 -3.03 -18.55 -16.64
C MET A 33 -3.91 -17.39 -17.13
N PHE A 34 -5.01 -17.07 -16.43
CA PHE A 34 -5.90 -15.97 -16.81
C PHE A 34 -5.36 -14.59 -16.42
N GLU A 35 -4.65 -14.49 -15.28
CA GLU A 35 -3.98 -13.25 -14.84
C GLU A 35 -2.92 -12.78 -15.86
N ASN A 36 -2.23 -13.72 -16.52
CA ASN A 36 -1.14 -13.42 -17.45
C ASN A 36 -1.59 -12.93 -18.84
N GLN A 37 -2.90 -12.94 -19.15
CA GLN A 37 -3.43 -12.48 -20.44
C GLN A 37 -4.10 -11.11 -20.39
N LEU A 38 -4.41 -10.56 -19.21
CA LEU A 38 -5.08 -9.26 -19.07
C LEU A 38 -4.11 -8.07 -19.09
N HIS A 39 -2.80 -8.29 -19.02
CA HIS A 39 -1.79 -7.23 -18.97
C HIS A 39 -0.70 -7.44 -20.04
N PRO A 40 -0.92 -7.02 -21.31
CA PRO A 40 0.12 -7.09 -22.35
C PRO A 40 1.18 -5.99 -22.22
N VAL A 41 1.07 -5.10 -21.24
CA VAL A 41 2.07 -4.05 -20.99
C VAL A 41 3.20 -4.66 -20.17
N ALA A 42 4.36 -4.82 -20.80
CA ALA A 42 5.58 -5.21 -20.10
C ALA A 42 5.81 -4.24 -18.92
N LYS A 43 6.16 -4.79 -17.76
CA LYS A 43 6.48 -4.01 -16.56
C LYS A 43 7.58 -3.00 -16.91
N GLY A 44 7.26 -1.70 -16.89
CA GLY A 44 8.22 -0.61 -17.04
C GLY A 44 8.11 0.27 -18.29
N GLU A 45 7.19 -0.01 -19.22
CA GLU A 45 6.99 0.86 -20.40
C GLU A 45 5.84 1.85 -20.17
N ALA A 46 6.15 3.14 -20.00
CA ALA A 46 5.17 4.21 -20.05
C ALA A 46 4.75 4.49 -21.51
N PRO A 47 3.49 4.91 -21.76
CA PRO A 47 3.08 5.34 -23.09
C PRO A 47 3.88 6.57 -23.53
N ALA A 48 4.21 6.63 -24.82
CA ALA A 48 5.00 7.72 -25.38
C ALA A 48 4.37 9.10 -25.08
N PRO A 49 5.18 10.13 -24.77
CA PRO A 49 4.70 11.49 -24.53
C PRO A 49 3.80 11.99 -25.66
N ARG A 50 2.62 12.54 -25.32
CA ARG A 50 1.72 13.17 -26.31
C ARG A 50 2.28 14.50 -26.85
N VAL A 51 3.30 15.06 -26.20
CA VAL A 51 3.91 16.35 -26.51
C VAL A 51 5.34 16.12 -27.01
N PRO A 52 5.69 16.56 -28.23
CA PRO A 52 7.06 16.46 -28.73
C PRO A 52 8.05 17.19 -27.81
N GLY A 53 9.06 16.48 -27.31
CA GLY A 53 10.10 17.05 -26.45
C GLY A 53 9.75 17.14 -24.95
N ALA A 54 8.62 16.59 -24.52
CA ALA A 54 8.35 16.42 -23.09
C ALA A 54 9.16 15.24 -22.55
N ASP A 55 10.18 15.54 -21.76
CA ASP A 55 10.84 14.56 -20.88
C ASP A 55 10.03 14.50 -19.57
N PHE A 56 9.11 13.54 -19.49
CA PHE A 56 8.42 13.27 -18.23
C PHE A 56 9.35 12.39 -17.40
N PRO A 57 9.72 12.80 -16.18
CA PRO A 57 10.48 11.90 -15.32
C PRO A 57 9.61 10.65 -15.12
N MET A 58 10.20 9.48 -15.40
CA MET A 58 9.52 8.17 -15.38
C MET A 58 9.03 7.77 -13.98
N ASP A 59 9.28 8.60 -12.96
CA ASP A 59 8.68 8.50 -11.63
C ASP A 59 7.24 9.04 -11.57
N THR A 60 6.74 9.64 -12.66
CA THR A 60 5.38 10.17 -12.75
C THR A 60 4.34 9.05 -12.80
N PHE A 61 3.99 8.58 -11.60
CA PHE A 61 2.72 7.96 -11.21
C PHE A 61 2.31 6.66 -11.93
N GLU A 62 2.99 5.56 -11.62
CA GLU A 62 2.39 4.22 -11.78
C GLU A 62 1.35 3.89 -10.69
N GLY A 63 0.96 4.85 -9.84
CA GLY A 63 0.11 4.57 -8.67
C GLY A 63 0.77 3.62 -7.68
N LYS A 64 2.10 3.46 -7.76
CA LYS A 64 2.89 2.64 -6.83
C LYS A 64 2.89 3.29 -5.46
N ASP A 65 2.74 2.46 -4.42
CA ASP A 65 2.87 2.89 -3.04
C ASP A 65 4.27 3.50 -2.83
N VAL A 66 4.30 4.81 -2.58
CA VAL A 66 5.53 5.52 -2.22
C VAL A 66 5.82 5.23 -0.75
N GLU A 67 6.92 4.52 -0.49
CA GLU A 67 7.36 4.24 0.88
C GLU A 67 7.52 5.54 1.66
N GLN A 68 6.94 5.61 2.85
CA GLN A 68 6.97 6.79 3.71
C GLN A 68 7.89 6.55 4.91
N PRO A 69 8.51 7.59 5.47
CA PRO A 69 9.37 7.45 6.66
C PRO A 69 8.62 6.93 7.89
N ILE A 70 7.31 7.17 7.95
CA ILE A 70 6.38 6.65 8.94
C ILE A 70 5.17 6.10 8.19
N ASN A 71 4.73 4.89 8.55
CA ASN A 71 3.56 4.27 7.93
C ASN A 71 2.25 4.90 8.47
N TYR A 72 1.94 6.09 7.98
CA TYR A 72 0.76 6.86 8.40
C TYR A 72 -0.52 6.40 7.69
N SER A 73 -1.57 6.11 8.48
CA SER A 73 -2.87 5.67 7.96
C SER A 73 -3.89 6.81 7.91
N HIS A 74 -4.16 7.36 6.72
CA HIS A 74 -5.29 8.27 6.51
C HIS A 74 -6.64 7.61 6.80
N LYS A 75 -6.77 6.31 6.49
CA LYS A 75 -8.00 5.54 6.72
C LYS A 75 -8.38 5.55 8.21
N LEU A 76 -7.41 5.30 9.09
CA LEU A 76 -7.66 5.30 10.53
C LEU A 76 -8.05 6.70 11.03
N HIS A 77 -7.25 7.72 10.71
CA HIS A 77 -7.43 9.06 11.27
C HIS A 77 -8.66 9.79 10.71
N ALA A 78 -8.78 9.87 9.39
CA ALA A 78 -9.87 10.63 8.76
C ALA A 78 -11.12 9.78 8.52
N GLY A 79 -10.96 8.48 8.30
CA GLY A 79 -12.07 7.55 8.07
C GLY A 79 -12.68 7.08 9.38
N ASP A 80 -11.97 6.20 10.09
CA ASP A 80 -12.52 5.48 11.24
C ASP A 80 -12.73 6.40 12.46
N LEU A 81 -11.80 7.34 12.71
CA LEU A 81 -11.88 8.29 13.82
C LEU A 81 -12.57 9.61 13.45
N GLY A 82 -12.84 9.86 12.16
CA GLY A 82 -13.53 11.06 11.70
C GLY A 82 -12.80 12.38 11.96
N ILE A 83 -11.46 12.35 12.11
CA ILE A 83 -10.67 13.58 12.31
C ILE A 83 -10.78 14.44 11.05
N ASN A 84 -11.21 15.70 11.22
CA ASN A 84 -11.41 16.62 10.12
C ASN A 84 -10.11 16.85 9.32
N CYS A 85 -10.19 16.82 7.99
CA CYS A 85 -9.03 16.98 7.09
C CYS A 85 -8.22 18.27 7.38
N LEU A 86 -8.90 19.36 7.73
CA LEU A 86 -8.29 20.67 8.02
C LEU A 86 -7.59 20.72 9.38
N TYR A 87 -7.78 19.73 10.24
CA TYR A 87 -7.05 19.63 11.50
C TYR A 87 -5.54 19.48 11.26
N CYS A 88 -5.18 18.63 10.29
CA CYS A 88 -3.81 18.42 9.86
C CYS A 88 -3.41 19.39 8.74
N HIS A 89 -4.23 19.52 7.69
CA HIS A 89 -3.95 20.37 6.53
C HIS A 89 -4.50 21.79 6.70
N THR A 90 -4.00 22.49 7.71
CA THR A 90 -4.56 23.79 8.14
C THR A 90 -4.51 24.90 7.09
N TYR A 91 -3.67 24.78 6.06
CA TYR A 91 -3.53 25.77 5.01
C TYR A 91 -4.34 25.46 3.76
N ALA A 92 -4.96 24.28 3.67
CA ALA A 92 -5.69 23.83 2.49
C ALA A 92 -6.80 24.79 2.05
N ARG A 93 -7.36 25.59 2.96
CA ARG A 93 -8.44 26.54 2.66
C ARG A 93 -7.98 27.97 2.33
N ARG A 94 -6.69 28.30 2.50
CA ARG A 94 -6.22 29.69 2.58
C ARG A 94 -4.84 29.94 1.99
N SER A 95 -4.24 28.93 1.38
CA SER A 95 -2.92 29.02 0.77
C SER A 95 -2.89 28.20 -0.51
N LYS A 96 -2.00 28.57 -1.41
CA LYS A 96 -1.69 27.78 -2.61
C LYS A 96 -1.23 26.36 -2.26
N VAL A 97 -0.62 26.17 -1.08
CA VAL A 97 -0.11 24.88 -0.59
C VAL A 97 -0.87 24.46 0.66
N ALA A 98 -1.49 23.27 0.66
CA ALA A 98 -2.20 22.73 1.83
C ALA A 98 -1.27 22.45 3.03
N GLY A 99 -0.01 22.13 2.74
CA GLY A 99 1.04 21.85 3.71
C GLY A 99 0.88 20.47 4.37
N ILE A 100 2.00 19.92 4.83
CA ILE A 100 2.02 18.76 5.72
C ILE A 100 2.05 19.28 7.16
N PRO A 101 1.31 18.66 8.11
CA PRO A 101 1.33 19.11 9.50
C PRO A 101 2.74 19.03 10.10
N PRO A 102 3.10 19.96 11.01
CA PRO A 102 4.32 19.82 11.79
C PRO A 102 4.23 18.62 12.75
N THR A 103 5.36 18.04 13.15
CA THR A 103 5.44 16.90 14.10
C THR A 103 4.65 17.16 15.39
N ALA A 104 4.57 18.42 15.84
CA ALA A 104 3.79 18.84 17.00
C ALA A 104 2.30 18.47 16.92
N LYS A 105 1.69 18.45 15.73
CA LYS A 105 0.29 18.02 15.54
C LYS A 105 0.11 16.53 15.84
N CYS A 106 1.09 15.72 15.46
CA CYS A 106 1.10 14.28 15.75
C CYS A 106 1.30 14.04 17.26
N MET A 107 2.28 14.73 17.86
CA MET A 107 2.59 14.62 19.29
C MET A 107 1.51 15.19 20.21
N GLY A 108 0.62 16.05 19.70
CA GLY A 108 -0.52 16.54 20.45
C GLY A 108 -1.46 15.44 20.96
N CYS A 109 -1.46 14.26 20.33
CA CYS A 109 -2.20 13.08 20.80
C CYS A 109 -1.26 11.92 21.15
N HIS A 110 -0.23 11.68 20.35
CA HIS A 110 0.65 10.50 20.50
C HIS A 110 1.63 10.55 21.66
N THR A 111 1.57 11.60 22.49
CA THR A 111 2.21 11.61 23.82
C THR A 111 1.52 10.68 24.82
N VAL A 112 0.27 10.31 24.57
CA VAL A 112 -0.53 9.42 25.44
C VAL A 112 -1.31 8.35 24.67
N VAL A 113 -1.51 8.52 23.35
CA VAL A 113 -2.25 7.58 22.51
C VAL A 113 -1.29 6.70 21.72
N ALA A 114 -1.38 5.39 21.94
CA ALA A 114 -0.67 4.37 21.16
C ALA A 114 0.86 4.63 21.09
N ASP A 115 1.41 5.17 22.18
CA ASP A 115 2.83 5.49 22.39
C ASP A 115 3.73 4.24 22.37
N ASP A 116 3.14 3.07 22.61
CA ASP A 116 3.77 1.76 22.53
C ASP A 116 3.98 1.25 21.09
N LYS A 117 3.34 1.86 20.08
CA LYS A 117 3.42 1.39 18.69
C LYS A 117 4.76 1.73 18.04
N PRO A 118 5.32 0.84 17.21
CA PRO A 118 6.64 1.04 16.61
C PRO A 118 6.72 2.30 15.73
N GLU A 119 5.67 2.59 14.96
CA GLU A 119 5.63 3.81 14.13
C GLU A 119 5.55 5.09 14.97
N ILE A 120 4.91 5.03 16.14
CA ILE A 120 4.83 6.15 17.07
C ILE A 120 6.16 6.32 17.82
N GLN A 121 6.86 5.24 18.15
CA GLN A 121 8.22 5.32 18.69
C GLN A 121 9.19 5.98 17.71
N LYS A 122 9.09 5.69 16.40
CA LYS A 122 9.85 6.41 15.37
C LYS A 122 9.52 7.91 15.36
N LEU A 123 8.23 8.26 15.41
CA LEU A 123 7.77 9.64 15.49
C LEU A 123 8.32 10.36 16.73
N THR A 124 8.24 9.72 17.90
CA THR A 124 8.72 10.26 19.17
C THR A 124 10.23 10.47 19.14
N ALA A 125 10.99 9.53 18.57
CA ALA A 125 12.43 9.68 18.41
C ALA A 125 12.80 10.86 17.50
N MET A 126 12.02 11.12 16.44
CA MET A 126 12.21 12.32 15.61
C MET A 126 11.86 13.59 16.38
N TRP A 127 10.75 13.58 17.13
CA TRP A 127 10.32 14.71 17.95
C TRP A 127 11.36 15.10 19.02
N GLU A 128 11.93 14.13 19.73
CA GLU A 128 12.96 14.35 20.75
C GLU A 128 14.23 14.97 20.16
N LYS A 129 14.56 14.66 18.91
CA LYS A 129 15.68 15.26 18.18
C LYS A 129 15.35 16.64 17.59
N GLY A 130 14.09 17.08 17.66
CA GLY A 130 13.62 18.28 16.96
C GLY A 130 13.53 18.11 15.44
N GLU A 131 13.52 16.87 14.95
CA GLU A 131 13.43 16.53 13.53
C GLU A 131 11.96 16.33 13.11
N SER A 132 11.70 16.53 11.82
CA SER A 132 10.40 16.23 11.21
C SER A 132 10.55 15.08 10.22
N PRO A 133 9.54 14.22 10.04
CA PRO A 133 9.62 13.17 9.04
C PRO A 133 9.83 13.77 7.65
N ALA A 134 10.84 13.29 6.93
CA ALA A 134 11.12 13.68 5.55
C ALA A 134 10.12 12.98 4.62
N TRP A 135 8.90 13.51 4.54
CA TRP A 135 7.82 12.92 3.76
C TRP A 135 8.13 12.88 2.27
N ASN A 136 7.90 11.72 1.66
CA ASN A 136 8.02 11.57 0.22
C ASN A 136 6.73 12.08 -0.43
N LYS A 137 6.86 13.12 -1.26
CA LYS A 137 5.71 13.76 -1.90
C LYS A 137 5.11 12.79 -2.91
N VAL A 138 3.84 12.42 -2.69
CA VAL A 138 3.10 11.59 -3.66
C VAL A 138 2.66 12.44 -4.84
N ASN A 139 2.01 13.58 -4.58
CA ASN A 139 1.51 14.46 -5.63
C ASN A 139 2.57 15.52 -5.97
N ASP A 140 3.46 15.22 -6.91
CA ASP A 140 4.39 16.19 -7.48
C ASP A 140 3.98 16.60 -8.90
N VAL A 141 3.96 17.90 -9.16
CA VAL A 141 3.67 18.45 -10.48
C VAL A 141 4.91 19.22 -10.97
N PRO A 142 5.16 19.28 -12.29
CA PRO A 142 6.29 20.04 -12.81
C PRO A 142 6.26 21.50 -12.37
N ASP A 143 7.43 22.11 -12.16
CA ASP A 143 7.56 23.47 -11.59
C ASP A 143 6.86 24.58 -12.41
N PHE A 144 6.65 24.34 -13.70
CA PHE A 144 5.92 25.26 -14.58
C PHE A 144 4.38 25.13 -14.46
N VAL A 145 3.88 24.14 -13.71
CA VAL A 145 2.45 23.96 -13.43
C VAL A 145 2.12 24.62 -12.10
N HIS A 146 1.22 25.61 -12.14
CA HIS A 146 0.76 26.28 -10.94
C HIS A 146 -0.61 25.75 -10.51
N PHE A 147 -0.64 25.09 -9.34
CA PHE A 147 -1.86 24.63 -8.68
C PHE A 147 -2.08 25.38 -7.36
N SER A 148 -3.33 25.69 -7.05
CA SER A 148 -3.71 26.44 -5.86
C SER A 148 -4.80 25.72 -5.07
N HIS A 149 -4.60 25.58 -3.75
CA HIS A 149 -5.60 25.00 -2.84
C HIS A 149 -6.57 26.04 -2.26
N GLU A 150 -6.18 27.32 -2.22
CA GLU A 150 -7.07 28.42 -1.79
C GLU A 150 -8.31 28.48 -2.68
N ARG A 151 -9.47 28.64 -2.03
CA ARG A 151 -10.78 28.85 -2.66
C ARG A 151 -11.45 30.05 -2.05
#